data_AF-W2HQ07-F1
#
_entry.id   AF-W2HQ07-F1
#
_cell.length_a   1.000
_cell.length_b   1.000
_cell.length_c   1.000
_cell.angle_alpha   90.00
_cell.angle_beta   90.00
_cell.angle_gamma   90.00
#
_symmetry.space_group_name_H-M   'P 1'
#
loop_
_entity.id
_entity.type
_entity.pdbx_description
1 polymer ?
#
loop_
_entity_poly.entity_id
_entity_poly.type
_entity_poly.pdbx_seq_one_letter_code
_entity_poly.pdbx_strand_id
1 'polypeptide(L)'
;MEQRGRTFAAQLQFMERNGRALEELVAKMMKAREEQEAFLGSFAKSLEDIAAQEECEPLAQCLGSLGECGQKLVSESHDVMMLRPEMEVLQVVTQIQDWAIVPMKRLLEDREKAIKIEAKLQKEYDELRRGSSAKEKEKKLRMLSDQKRRVENVNALLDTHMDNFDRYRIQKMKVRPLGLIYGFELG
;
A
#
# COMPACT_ATOMS: atom_id res chain seq x y z
N MET A 1 -23.15 -5.90 -12.51
CA MET A 1 -21.83 -6.41 -12.08
C MET A 1 -22.05 -7.71 -11.34
N GLU A 2 -21.47 -8.81 -11.81
CA GLU A 2 -21.49 -10.09 -11.09
C GLU A 2 -20.92 -9.93 -9.67
N GLN A 3 -21.39 -10.76 -8.73
CA GLN A 3 -20.98 -10.71 -7.31
C GLN A 3 -19.46 -10.73 -7.14
N ARG A 4 -18.76 -11.49 -7.97
CA ARG A 4 -17.30 -11.59 -8.03
C ARG A 4 -16.59 -10.25 -8.30
N GLY A 5 -17.05 -9.49 -9.29
CA GLY A 5 -16.47 -8.18 -9.62
C GLY A 5 -16.65 -7.17 -8.48
N ARG A 6 -17.79 -7.25 -7.76
CA ARG A 6 -18.04 -6.41 -6.58
C ARG A 6 -17.12 -6.78 -5.42
N THR A 7 -16.87 -8.07 -5.20
CA THR A 7 -15.93 -8.53 -4.16
C THR A 7 -14.51 -8.02 -4.41
N PHE A 8 -14.00 -8.15 -5.64
CA PHE A 8 -12.66 -7.63 -5.98
C PHE A 8 -12.60 -6.11 -5.83
N ALA A 9 -13.60 -5.38 -6.33
CA ALA A 9 -13.65 -3.92 -6.17
C ALA A 9 -13.63 -3.50 -4.69
N ALA A 10 -14.39 -4.19 -3.83
CA ALA A 10 -14.41 -3.91 -2.39
C ALA A 10 -13.07 -4.20 -1.71
N GLN A 11 -12.41 -5.30 -2.07
CA GLN A 11 -11.07 -5.63 -1.55
C GLN A 11 -10.04 -4.58 -1.96
N LEU A 12 -10.03 -4.17 -3.23
CA LEU A 12 -9.12 -3.13 -3.73
C LEU A 12 -9.33 -1.80 -3.01
N GLN A 13 -10.58 -1.39 -2.80
CA GLN A 13 -10.91 -0.18 -2.04
C GLN A 13 -10.46 -0.26 -0.58
N PHE A 14 -10.65 -1.40 0.07
CA PHE A 14 -10.19 -1.62 1.44
C PHE A 14 -8.67 -1.47 1.54
N MET A 15 -7.92 -2.08 0.62
CA MET A 15 -6.47 -2.01 0.62
C MET A 15 -5.94 -0.61 0.34
N GLU A 16 -6.55 0.11 -0.61
CA GLU A 16 -6.18 1.49 -0.92
C GLU A 16 -6.42 2.43 0.27
N ARG A 17 -7.57 2.28 0.96
CA ARG A 17 -7.86 3.06 2.17
C ARG A 17 -6.84 2.81 3.26
N ASN A 18 -6.49 1.55 3.51
CA ASN A 18 -5.51 1.20 4.52
C ASN A 18 -4.10 1.64 4.14
N GLY A 19 -3.72 1.56 2.86
CA GLY A 19 -2.46 2.06 2.34
C GLY A 19 -2.30 3.56 2.60
N ARG A 20 -3.32 4.36 2.24
CA ARG A 20 -3.32 5.81 2.53
C ARG A 20 -3.27 6.11 4.02
N ALA A 21 -4.04 5.39 4.83
CA ALA A 21 -4.01 5.57 6.28
C ALA A 21 -2.62 5.28 6.86
N LEU A 22 -1.91 4.26 6.34
CA LEU A 22 -0.52 3.97 6.72
C LEU A 22 0.42 5.09 6.29
N GLU A 23 0.33 5.58 5.06
CA GLU A 23 1.13 6.72 4.56
C GLU A 23 0.93 7.96 5.46
N GLU A 24 -0.31 8.29 5.80
CA GLU A 24 -0.64 9.39 6.70
C GLU A 24 -0.07 9.20 8.11
N LEU A 25 -0.09 7.97 8.63
CA LEU A 25 0.49 7.66 9.94
C LEU A 25 2.02 7.81 9.92
N VAL A 26 2.69 7.30 8.88
CA VAL A 26 4.15 7.48 8.72
C VAL A 26 4.50 8.97 8.60
N ALA A 27 3.72 9.75 7.85
CA ALA A 27 3.91 11.20 7.76
C ALA A 27 3.76 11.90 9.12
N LYS A 28 2.77 11.50 9.93
CA LYS A 28 2.60 12.02 11.30
C LYS A 28 3.77 11.63 12.21
N MET A 29 4.29 10.42 12.08
CA MET A 29 5.46 9.97 12.83
C MET A 29 6.71 10.78 12.48
N MET A 30 6.98 11.00 11.18
CA MET A 30 8.09 11.84 10.72
C MET A 30 7.99 13.24 11.31
N LYS A 31 6.81 13.86 11.22
CA LYS A 31 6.57 15.20 11.78
C LYS A 31 6.77 15.24 13.30
N ALA A 32 6.23 14.27 14.03
CA ALA A 32 6.40 14.21 15.49
C ALA A 32 7.88 14.04 15.88
N ARG A 33 8.65 13.28 15.09
CA ARG A 33 10.09 13.10 15.28
C ARG A 33 10.87 14.38 14.99
N GLU A 34 10.53 15.12 13.94
CA GLU A 34 11.12 16.44 13.66
C GLU A 34 10.86 17.44 14.80
N GLU A 35 9.64 17.47 15.33
CA GLU A 35 9.28 18.30 16.49
C GLU A 35 10.07 17.87 17.75
N GLN A 36 10.23 16.57 17.98
CA GLN A 36 11.02 16.03 19.09
C GLN A 36 12.50 16.37 18.96
N GLU A 37 13.09 16.23 17.76
CA GLU A 37 14.48 16.57 17.48
C GLU A 37 14.75 18.06 17.75
N ALA A 38 13.87 18.93 17.26
CA ALA A 38 13.99 20.38 17.49
C ALA A 38 13.97 20.72 18.99
N PHE A 39 13.04 20.11 19.74
CA PHE A 39 12.95 20.32 21.19
C PHE A 39 14.19 19.80 21.92
N LEU A 40 14.58 18.54 21.69
CA LEU A 40 15.72 17.92 22.38
C LEU A 40 17.05 18.57 22.01
N GLY A 41 17.19 19.05 20.77
CA GLY A 41 18.34 19.85 20.36
C GLY A 41 18.46 21.17 21.12
N SER A 42 17.35 21.91 21.26
CA SER A 42 17.32 23.14 22.05
C SER A 42 17.50 22.88 23.55
N PHE A 43 16.93 21.79 24.07
CA PHE A 43 17.09 21.36 25.45
C PHE A 43 18.56 21.04 25.77
N ALA A 44 19.21 20.23 24.95
CA ALA A 44 20.62 19.89 25.11
C ALA A 44 21.52 21.14 25.06
N LYS A 45 21.27 22.03 24.09
CA LYS A 45 22.04 23.28 23.98
C LYS A 45 21.88 24.18 25.22
N SER A 46 20.66 24.29 25.73
CA SER A 46 20.39 25.07 26.93
C SER A 46 21.11 24.48 28.16
N LEU A 47 21.15 23.15 28.29
CA LEU A 47 21.87 22.49 29.37
C LEU A 47 23.39 22.66 29.26
N GLU A 48 23.95 22.61 28.06
CA GLU A 48 25.37 22.91 27.81
C GLU A 48 25.71 24.35 28.21
N ASP A 49 24.86 25.31 27.84
CA ASP A 49 25.09 26.73 28.15
C ASP A 49 24.98 27.01 29.65
N ILE A 50 24.09 26.31 30.37
CA ILE A 50 24.00 26.38 31.85
C ILE A 50 25.22 25.71 32.47
N ALA A 51 25.59 24.50 32.02
CA ALA A 51 26.75 23.78 32.50
C ALA A 51 28.06 24.59 32.37
N ALA A 52 28.21 25.34 31.27
CA ALA A 52 29.37 26.19 31.03
C ALA A 52 29.48 27.40 31.99
N GLN A 53 28.36 27.80 32.60
CA GLN A 53 28.29 28.90 33.57
C GLN A 53 28.32 28.40 35.02
N GLU A 54 28.26 27.09 35.23
CA GLU A 54 28.17 26.48 36.56
C GLU A 54 29.56 26.33 37.19
N GLU A 55 29.75 26.90 38.38
CA GLU A 55 31.01 26.85 39.12
C GLU A 55 31.20 25.49 39.84
N CYS A 56 30.09 24.83 40.17
CA CYS A 56 30.10 23.50 40.78
C CYS A 56 30.37 22.43 39.71
N GLU A 57 31.63 22.00 39.60
CA GLU A 57 32.07 21.03 38.59
C GLU A 57 31.22 19.73 38.52
N PRO A 58 30.82 19.08 39.64
CA PRO A 58 29.93 17.93 39.58
C PRO A 58 28.54 18.23 39.00
N LEU A 59 28.00 19.44 39.24
CA LEU A 59 26.72 19.87 38.70
C LEU A 59 26.83 20.20 37.21
N ALA A 60 27.91 20.88 36.80
CA ALA A 60 28.22 21.14 35.39
C ALA A 60 28.31 19.83 34.58
N GLN A 61 28.99 18.81 35.12
CA GLN A 61 29.07 17.48 34.49
C GLN A 61 27.71 16.79 34.38
N CYS A 62 26.86 16.89 35.42
CA CYS A 62 25.51 16.33 35.41
C CYS A 62 24.64 16.97 34.32
N LEU A 63 24.68 18.30 34.20
CA LEU A 63 23.96 19.07 33.18
C LEU A 63 24.43 18.73 31.76
N GLY A 64 25.74 18.65 31.54
CA GLY A 64 26.31 18.21 30.26
C GLY A 64 25.87 16.80 29.88
N SER A 65 25.93 15.86 30.84
CA SER A 65 25.49 14.47 30.64
C SER A 65 24.01 14.36 30.28
N LEU A 66 23.15 15.21 30.88
CA LEU A 66 21.73 15.28 30.53
C LEU A 66 21.52 15.78 29.10
N GLY A 67 22.32 16.75 28.63
CA GLY A 67 22.31 17.20 27.24
C GLY A 67 22.70 16.10 26.26
N GLU A 68 23.77 15.35 26.57
CA GLU A 68 24.20 14.19 25.78
C GLU A 68 23.11 13.10 25.71
N CYS A 69 22.43 12.82 26.83
CA CYS A 69 21.29 11.89 26.86
C CYS A 69 20.15 12.35 25.94
N GLY A 70 19.84 13.65 25.92
CA GLY A 70 18.85 14.22 25.01
C GLY A 70 19.21 14.01 23.53
N GLN A 71 20.48 14.22 23.17
CA GLN A 71 20.97 13.99 21.81
C GLN A 71 20.92 12.50 21.42
N LYS A 72 21.35 11.60 22.31
CA LYS A 72 21.26 10.15 22.08
C LYS A 72 19.81 9.67 21.89
N LEU A 73 18.88 10.23 22.67
CA LEU A 73 17.46 9.90 22.53
C LEU A 73 16.92 10.27 21.13
N VAL A 74 17.36 11.38 20.54
CA VAL A 74 16.97 11.76 19.16
C VAL A 74 17.47 10.73 18.15
N SER A 75 18.76 10.35 18.23
CA SER A 75 19.35 9.41 17.27
C SER A 75 18.74 8.01 17.41
N GLU A 76 18.58 7.51 18.63
CA GLU A 76 18.01 6.18 18.87
C GLU A 76 16.52 6.11 18.52
N SER A 77 15.76 7.18 18.79
CA SER A 77 14.36 7.29 18.38
C SER A 77 14.21 7.18 16.86
N HIS A 78 15.09 7.83 16.09
CA HIS A 78 15.10 7.69 14.64
C HIS A 78 15.38 6.24 14.22
N ASP A 79 16.44 5.64 14.74
CA ASP A 79 16.87 4.31 14.29
C ASP A 79 15.86 3.22 14.65
N VAL A 80 15.29 3.28 15.85
CA VAL A 80 14.32 2.29 16.32
C VAL A 80 12.93 2.51 15.72
N MET A 81 12.49 3.77 15.62
CA MET A 81 11.08 4.07 15.30
C MET A 81 10.85 4.50 13.86
N MET A 82 11.84 5.07 13.15
CA MET A 82 11.65 5.73 11.86
C MET A 82 12.27 5.00 10.67
N LEU A 83 13.40 4.33 10.83
CA LEU A 83 14.08 3.59 9.74
C LEU A 83 13.13 2.66 8.98
N ARG A 84 12.34 1.87 9.72
CA ARG A 84 11.43 0.90 9.12
C ARG A 84 10.22 1.55 8.42
N PRO A 85 9.48 2.47 9.05
CA PRO A 85 8.45 3.25 8.35
C PRO A 85 8.94 3.88 7.03
N GLU A 86 10.11 4.50 7.04
CA GLU A 86 10.66 5.22 5.90
C GLU A 86 11.16 4.28 4.79
N MET A 87 11.96 3.28 5.14
CA MET A 87 12.59 2.41 4.15
C MET A 87 11.68 1.29 3.65
N GLU A 88 10.81 0.77 4.51
CA GLU A 88 10.09 -0.48 4.22
C GLU A 88 8.59 -0.28 4.03
N VAL A 89 7.94 0.46 4.93
CA VAL A 89 6.47 0.55 4.93
C VAL A 89 6.00 1.33 3.70
N LEU A 90 6.56 2.52 3.47
CA LEU A 90 6.21 3.32 2.31
C LEU A 90 6.52 2.59 1.01
N GLN A 91 7.71 1.97 0.89
CA GLN A 91 8.09 1.21 -0.29
C GLN A 91 7.10 0.06 -0.59
N VAL A 92 6.71 -0.70 0.43
CA VAL A 92 5.77 -1.81 0.27
C VAL A 92 4.39 -1.29 -0.12
N VAL A 93 3.92 -0.20 0.48
CA VAL A 93 2.62 0.42 0.12
C VAL A 93 2.63 0.87 -1.35
N THR A 94 3.69 1.54 -1.80
CA THR A 94 3.85 1.93 -3.21
C THR A 94 3.85 0.71 -4.14
N GLN A 95 4.59 -0.35 -3.80
CA GLN A 95 4.61 -1.58 -4.61
C GLN A 95 3.23 -2.25 -4.68
N ILE A 96 2.47 -2.28 -3.58
CA ILE A 96 1.09 -2.77 -3.56
C ILE A 96 0.20 -1.93 -4.50
N GLN A 97 0.36 -0.60 -4.46
CA GLN A 97 -0.41 0.30 -5.32
C GLN A 97 -0.13 0.03 -6.80
N ASP A 98 1.15 -0.03 -7.18
CA ASP A 98 1.60 -0.10 -8.58
C ASP A 98 1.41 -1.49 -9.19
N TRP A 99 1.69 -2.55 -8.44
CA TRP A 99 1.72 -3.91 -8.99
C TRP A 99 0.41 -4.67 -8.80
N ALA A 100 -0.42 -4.25 -7.85
CA ALA A 100 -1.66 -4.94 -7.53
C ALA A 100 -2.88 -4.05 -7.76
N ILE A 101 -2.98 -2.92 -7.08
CA ILE A 101 -4.22 -2.14 -7.06
C ILE A 101 -4.52 -1.53 -8.44
N VAL A 102 -3.57 -0.83 -9.03
CA VAL A 102 -3.76 -0.15 -10.33
C VAL A 102 -4.05 -1.15 -11.46
N PRO A 103 -3.27 -2.24 -11.64
CA PRO A 103 -3.54 -3.23 -12.69
C PRO A 103 -4.91 -3.91 -12.52
N MET A 104 -5.28 -4.30 -11.30
CA MET A 104 -6.56 -4.96 -11.06
C MET A 104 -7.77 -4.04 -11.30
N LYS A 105 -7.67 -2.75 -10.96
CA LYS A 105 -8.70 -1.76 -11.31
C LYS A 105 -8.90 -1.66 -12.83
N ARG A 106 -7.80 -1.57 -13.59
CA ARG A 106 -7.84 -1.53 -15.07
C ARG A 106 -8.51 -2.80 -15.64
N LEU A 107 -8.15 -3.98 -15.13
CA LEU A 107 -8.76 -5.24 -15.54
C LEU A 107 -10.27 -5.28 -15.21
N LEU A 108 -10.69 -4.79 -14.04
CA LEU A 108 -12.11 -4.72 -13.68
C LEU A 108 -12.89 -3.75 -14.59
N GLU A 109 -12.31 -2.61 -14.95
CA GLU A 109 -12.91 -1.68 -15.91
C GLU A 109 -13.05 -2.29 -17.30
N ASP A 110 -12.00 -2.97 -17.78
CA ASP A 110 -12.01 -3.65 -19.07
C ASP A 110 -13.03 -4.79 -19.11
N ARG A 111 -13.14 -5.54 -18.01
CA ARG A 111 -14.17 -6.56 -17.82
C ARG A 111 -15.57 -5.97 -17.89
N GLU A 112 -15.81 -4.85 -17.21
CA GLU A 112 -17.12 -4.19 -17.21
C GLU A 112 -17.50 -3.70 -18.61
N LYS A 113 -16.54 -3.12 -19.35
CA LYS A 113 -16.73 -2.72 -20.75
C LYS A 113 -17.07 -3.93 -21.63
N ALA A 114 -16.34 -5.05 -21.49
CA ALA A 114 -16.60 -6.26 -22.26
C ALA A 114 -17.99 -6.84 -21.99
N ILE A 115 -18.43 -6.89 -20.72
CA ILE A 115 -19.78 -7.33 -20.35
C ILE A 115 -20.87 -6.43 -20.94
N LYS A 116 -20.69 -5.10 -20.93
CA LYS A 116 -21.64 -4.16 -21.54
C LYS A 116 -21.77 -4.38 -23.05
N ILE A 117 -20.65 -4.62 -23.74
CA ILE A 117 -20.63 -4.91 -25.18
C ILE A 117 -21.29 -6.26 -25.46
N GLU A 118 -20.97 -7.30 -24.67
CA GLU A 118 -21.59 -8.62 -24.77
C GLU A 118 -23.12 -8.52 -24.62
N ALA A 119 -23.62 -7.83 -23.59
CA ALA A 119 -25.05 -7.66 -23.36
C ALA A 119 -25.74 -6.93 -24.52
N LYS A 120 -25.08 -5.90 -25.10
CA LYS A 120 -25.59 -5.20 -26.28
C LYS A 120 -25.66 -6.12 -27.50
N LEU A 121 -24.59 -6.87 -27.77
CA LEU A 121 -24.55 -7.82 -28.88
C LEU A 121 -25.57 -8.95 -28.71
N GLN A 122 -25.83 -9.37 -27.48
CA GLN A 122 -26.80 -10.43 -27.17
C GLN A 122 -28.20 -9.93 -27.49
N LYS A 123 -28.55 -8.72 -27.04
CA LYS A 123 -29.82 -8.08 -27.37
C LYS A 123 -30.01 -7.92 -28.88
N GLU A 124 -29.00 -7.41 -29.58
CA GLU A 124 -29.03 -7.27 -31.05
C GLU A 124 -29.21 -8.63 -31.74
N TYR A 125 -28.53 -9.68 -31.28
CA TYR A 125 -28.69 -11.03 -31.82
C TYR A 125 -30.11 -11.59 -31.61
N ASP A 126 -30.68 -11.37 -30.44
CA ASP A 126 -32.04 -11.81 -30.11
C ASP A 126 -33.11 -11.09 -30.94
N GLU A 127 -32.89 -9.80 -31.26
CA GLU A 127 -33.74 -9.02 -32.18
C GLU A 127 -33.65 -9.54 -33.63
N LEU A 128 -32.45 -9.88 -34.12
CA LEU A 128 -32.24 -10.44 -35.46
C LEU A 128 -32.89 -11.82 -35.67
N ARG A 129 -33.25 -12.52 -34.59
CA ARG A 129 -33.94 -13.81 -34.65
C ARG A 129 -35.30 -13.71 -35.37
N ARG A 130 -35.91 -12.52 -35.46
CA ARG A 130 -37.24 -12.27 -36.05
C ARG A 130 -37.26 -11.87 -37.55
N GLY A 131 -36.21 -12.11 -38.32
CA GLY A 131 -36.28 -11.90 -39.79
C GLY A 131 -34.97 -11.73 -40.56
N SER A 132 -33.82 -11.78 -39.89
CA SER A 132 -32.54 -11.43 -40.52
C SER A 132 -31.85 -12.59 -41.25
N SER A 133 -30.97 -12.22 -42.19
CA SER A 133 -30.13 -13.13 -42.98
C SER A 133 -29.25 -14.02 -42.10
N ALA A 134 -29.10 -15.30 -42.49
CA ALA A 134 -28.24 -16.26 -41.80
C ALA A 134 -26.79 -15.76 -41.63
N LYS A 135 -26.28 -14.99 -42.60
CA LYS A 135 -24.93 -14.41 -42.59
C LYS A 135 -24.75 -13.34 -41.52
N GLU A 136 -25.78 -12.52 -41.27
CA GLU A 136 -25.74 -11.51 -40.19
C GLU A 136 -25.82 -12.16 -38.80
N LYS A 137 -26.66 -13.18 -38.65
CA LYS A 137 -26.76 -13.97 -37.41
C LYS A 137 -25.41 -14.62 -37.08
N GLU A 138 -24.77 -15.23 -38.06
CA GLU A 138 -23.47 -15.87 -37.87
C GLU A 138 -22.38 -14.86 -37.49
N LYS A 139 -22.33 -13.69 -38.15
CA LYS A 139 -21.40 -12.61 -37.80
C LYS A 139 -21.58 -12.17 -36.35
N LYS A 140 -22.81 -11.95 -35.91
CA LYS A 140 -23.12 -11.54 -34.53
C LYS A 140 -22.77 -12.61 -33.51
N LEU A 141 -23.02 -13.89 -33.84
CA LEU A 141 -22.67 -15.02 -32.98
C LEU A 141 -21.15 -15.15 -32.79
N ARG A 142 -20.35 -14.91 -33.84
CA ARG A 142 -18.88 -14.84 -33.72
C ARG A 142 -18.45 -13.68 -32.81
N MET A 143 -19.01 -12.48 -32.99
CA MET A 143 -18.70 -11.32 -32.13
C MET A 143 -19.07 -11.59 -30.67
N LEU A 144 -20.19 -12.27 -30.40
CA LEU A 144 -20.58 -12.68 -29.05
C LEU A 144 -19.59 -13.66 -28.44
N SER A 145 -19.18 -14.68 -29.20
CA SER A 145 -18.17 -15.65 -28.77
C SER A 145 -16.85 -14.98 -28.42
N ASP A 146 -16.42 -14.00 -29.23
CA ASP A 146 -15.18 -13.25 -28.97
C ASP A 146 -15.26 -12.41 -27.70
N GLN A 147 -16.40 -11.76 -27.42
CA GLN A 147 -16.56 -10.99 -26.19
C GLN A 147 -16.63 -11.90 -24.95
N LYS A 148 -17.32 -13.04 -25.02
CA LYS A 148 -17.33 -14.03 -23.94
C LYS A 148 -15.93 -14.51 -23.60
N ARG A 149 -15.15 -14.89 -24.63
CA ARG A 149 -13.73 -15.26 -24.46
C ARG A 149 -12.91 -14.15 -23.83
N ARG A 150 -13.15 -12.89 -24.20
CA ARG A 150 -12.47 -11.73 -23.59
C ARG A 150 -12.80 -11.60 -22.10
N VAL A 151 -14.06 -11.76 -21.71
CA VAL A 151 -14.48 -11.74 -20.29
C VAL A 151 -13.80 -12.87 -19.51
N GLU A 152 -13.77 -14.09 -20.07
CA GLU A 152 -13.09 -15.24 -19.48
C GLU A 152 -11.58 -15.00 -19.30
N ASN A 153 -10.90 -14.47 -20.31
CA ASN A 153 -9.48 -14.14 -20.23
C ASN A 153 -9.20 -13.10 -19.13
N VAL A 154 -10.04 -12.06 -19.03
CA VAL A 154 -9.88 -11.04 -17.97
C VAL A 154 -10.14 -11.64 -16.58
N ASN A 155 -11.09 -12.57 -16.44
CA ASN A 155 -11.28 -13.28 -15.17
C ASN A 155 -10.03 -14.08 -14.78
N ALA A 156 -9.43 -14.82 -15.71
CA ALA A 156 -8.21 -15.59 -15.45
C ALA A 156 -7.02 -14.71 -15.05
N LEU A 157 -6.90 -13.53 -15.69
CA LEU A 157 -5.88 -12.54 -15.31
C LEU A 157 -6.13 -11.97 -13.91
N LEU A 158 -7.38 -11.63 -13.57
CA LEU A 158 -7.73 -11.16 -12.23
C LEU A 158 -7.38 -12.20 -11.15
N ASP A 159 -7.64 -13.48 -11.40
CA ASP A 159 -7.31 -14.56 -10.46
C ASP A 159 -5.80 -14.71 -10.27
N THR A 160 -5.05 -14.68 -11.38
CA THR A 160 -3.59 -14.75 -11.35
C THR A 160 -2.99 -13.57 -10.58
N HIS A 161 -3.50 -12.35 -10.82
CA HIS A 161 -3.05 -11.16 -10.11
C HIS A 161 -3.38 -11.23 -8.61
N MET A 162 -4.55 -11.74 -8.24
CA MET A 162 -4.93 -11.89 -6.84
C MET A 162 -4.10 -12.94 -6.11
N ASP A 163 -3.84 -14.11 -6.71
CA ASP A 163 -2.99 -15.13 -6.09
C ASP A 163 -1.55 -14.62 -5.91
N ASN A 164 -1.00 -13.97 -6.94
CA ASN A 164 0.33 -13.35 -6.85
C ASN A 164 0.37 -12.26 -5.77
N PHE A 165 -0.67 -11.43 -5.69
CA PHE A 165 -0.78 -10.39 -4.68
C PHE A 165 -0.88 -10.96 -3.26
N ASP A 166 -1.70 -11.99 -3.05
CA ASP A 166 -1.85 -12.62 -1.74
C ASP A 166 -0.54 -13.28 -1.30
N ARG A 167 0.18 -13.96 -2.19
CA ARG A 167 1.51 -14.49 -1.92
C ARG A 167 2.50 -13.39 -1.53
N TYR A 168 2.52 -12.30 -2.30
CA TYR A 168 3.38 -11.15 -2.04
C TYR A 168 3.09 -10.53 -0.67
N ARG A 169 1.81 -10.25 -0.39
CA ARG A 169 1.34 -9.73 0.90
C ARG A 169 1.76 -10.64 2.05
N ILE A 170 1.52 -11.94 1.92
CA ILE A 170 1.89 -12.94 2.92
C ILE A 170 3.40 -12.95 3.16
N GLN A 171 4.23 -12.95 2.12
CA GLN A 171 5.69 -12.92 2.28
C GLN A 171 6.15 -11.64 2.99
N LYS A 172 5.66 -10.47 2.58
CA LYS A 172 6.07 -9.20 3.17
C LYS A 172 5.57 -8.98 4.60
N MET A 173 4.46 -9.63 4.98
CA MET A 173 3.88 -9.56 6.33
C MET A 173 4.34 -10.67 7.28
N LYS A 174 4.67 -11.88 6.79
CA LYS A 174 5.08 -13.02 7.65
C LYS A 174 6.48 -12.89 8.24
N VAL A 175 7.40 -12.21 7.55
CA VAL A 175 8.83 -12.21 7.93
C VAL A 175 9.14 -11.26 9.10
N ARG A 176 8.22 -10.35 9.48
CA ARG A 176 8.55 -9.21 10.36
C ARG A 176 7.90 -9.10 11.74
N PRO A 177 6.87 -9.87 12.16
CA PRO A 177 6.40 -9.78 13.55
C PRO A 177 7.42 -10.32 14.57
N LEU A 178 8.28 -11.26 14.16
CA LEU A 178 9.16 -11.99 15.08
C LEU A 178 10.61 -11.46 15.13
N GLY A 179 11.17 -10.96 14.03
CA GLY A 179 12.56 -10.48 14.00
C GLY A 179 12.80 -9.10 14.61
N LEU A 180 11.75 -8.36 14.97
CA LEU A 180 11.84 -7.02 15.58
C LEU A 180 11.37 -6.97 17.04
N ILE A 181 10.65 -7.98 17.52
CA ILE A 181 10.38 -8.14 18.97
C ILE A 181 11.58 -8.81 19.65
N TYR A 182 12.31 -9.64 18.91
CA TYR A 182 13.55 -10.25 19.35
C TYR A 182 14.59 -9.91 18.29
N GLY A 183 15.58 -9.07 18.62
CA GLY A 183 16.75 -8.81 17.79
C GLY A 183 17.63 -10.06 17.63
N PHE A 184 17.06 -11.11 17.06
CA PHE A 184 17.74 -12.35 16.70
C PHE A 184 17.80 -12.39 15.17
N GLU A 185 18.93 -11.93 14.65
CA GLU A 185 19.43 -12.44 13.39
C GLU A 185 19.72 -13.93 13.60
N LEU A 186 18.89 -14.79 13.02
CA LEU A 186 19.26 -16.19 12.85
C LEU A 186 20.26 -16.24 11.69
N GLY A 187 21.53 -16.48 12.02
CA GLY A 187 22.60 -16.78 11.08
C GLY A 187 22.42 -18.09 10.32
#